data_AF-A0A9X7CJK7-F1
#
_entry.id   AF-A0A9X7CJK7-F1
#
_cell.length_a   1.000
_cell.length_b   1.000
_cell.length_c   1.000
_cell.angle_alpha   90.00
_cell.angle_beta   90.00
_cell.angle_gamma   90.00
#
_symmetry.space_group_name_H-M   'P 1'
#
loop_
_entity.id
_entity.type
_entity.pdbx_description
1 polymer ?
#
loop_
_entity_poly.entity_id
_entity_poly.type
_entity_poly.pdbx_seq_one_letter_code
_entity_poly.pdbx_strand_id
1 'polypeptide(L)'
;MEIERMEIKSIISTEEELRKILGKPSERALKKVISSLDHHGVDFLSKSPFLVLSTANKLGECDASPRGDAPGFVYVLNNNKIIIPERPGNRRIDSILNIISNPRVGLIFFIPGLGETLRINGRAYITNDEEILKEMQANGRNPLLGIVVEIEECYIHCAKAFIRSKIWDPESWLHKKELPSAAKMLLEHAKVNASEEDVARSLEESYTKRLY
;
A
#
# COMPACT_ATOMS: atom_id res chain seq x y z
N MET A 1 29.19 -0.86 10.17
CA MET A 1 29.68 -1.38 8.88
C MET A 1 29.83 -0.18 7.96
N GLU A 2 31.05 0.18 7.59
CA GLU A 2 31.29 1.21 6.56
C GLU A 2 30.75 0.65 5.24
N ILE A 3 29.75 1.32 4.66
CA ILE A 3 29.18 0.89 3.38
C ILE A 3 30.13 1.41 2.30
N GLU A 4 30.89 0.50 1.68
CA GLU A 4 31.73 0.82 0.53
C GLU A 4 30.84 1.26 -0.63
N ARG A 5 30.96 2.52 -1.06
CA ARG A 5 30.09 3.11 -2.08
C ARG A 5 30.60 2.77 -3.47
N MET A 6 30.06 1.71 -4.07
CA MET A 6 30.21 1.48 -5.51
C MET A 6 29.43 2.54 -6.29
N GLU A 7 30.02 3.08 -7.35
CA GLU A 7 29.36 4.04 -8.25
C GLU A 7 28.58 3.33 -9.36
N ILE A 8 27.43 3.90 -9.73
CA ILE A 8 26.63 3.44 -10.87
C ILE A 8 27.31 3.89 -12.15
N LYS A 9 27.82 2.93 -12.93
CA LYS A 9 28.62 3.21 -14.14
C LYS A 9 27.80 3.30 -15.43
N SER A 10 26.55 2.87 -15.42
CA SER A 10 25.67 2.85 -16.60
C SER A 10 24.24 3.10 -16.19
N ILE A 11 23.55 3.95 -16.97
CA ILE A 11 22.14 4.30 -16.79
C ILE A 11 21.46 4.11 -18.14
N ILE A 12 20.39 3.31 -18.14
CA ILE A 12 19.52 3.14 -19.31
C ILE A 12 18.53 4.30 -19.32
N SER A 13 18.42 5.00 -20.45
CA SER A 13 17.64 6.24 -20.54
C SER A 13 16.53 6.18 -21.58
N THR A 14 16.46 5.09 -22.36
CA THR A 14 15.47 4.93 -23.43
C THR A 14 14.73 3.60 -23.35
N GLU A 15 13.49 3.58 -23.85
CA GLU A 15 12.75 2.33 -24.00
C GLU A 15 13.45 1.37 -24.98
N GLU A 16 14.06 1.87 -26.04
CA GLU A 16 14.72 1.03 -27.06
C GLU A 16 15.85 0.18 -26.45
N GLU A 17 16.69 0.78 -25.62
CA GLU A 17 17.73 0.08 -24.85
C GLU A 17 17.13 -1.02 -23.97
N LEU A 18 16.04 -0.71 -23.24
CA LEU A 18 15.34 -1.69 -22.42
C LEU A 18 14.77 -2.85 -23.26
N ARG A 19 14.21 -2.56 -24.43
CA ARG A 19 13.63 -3.58 -25.33
C ARG A 19 14.69 -4.50 -25.93
N LYS A 20 15.90 -3.99 -26.19
CA LYS A 20 17.04 -4.83 -26.62
C LYS A 20 17.43 -5.84 -25.54
N ILE A 21 17.31 -5.48 -24.26
CA ILE A 21 17.70 -6.34 -23.12
C ILE A 21 16.58 -7.30 -22.73
N LEU A 22 15.35 -6.79 -22.59
CA LEU A 22 14.23 -7.51 -21.97
C LEU A 22 13.21 -8.07 -22.98
N GLY A 23 13.26 -7.62 -24.23
CA GLY A 23 12.28 -7.97 -25.24
C GLY A 23 10.91 -7.31 -25.04
N LYS A 24 9.89 -7.90 -25.68
CA LYS A 24 8.49 -7.45 -25.63
C LYS A 24 7.67 -8.33 -24.69
N PRO A 25 6.65 -7.76 -24.00
CA PRO A 25 5.75 -8.56 -23.19
C PRO A 25 4.94 -9.53 -24.04
N SER A 26 4.50 -10.64 -23.44
CA SER A 26 3.57 -11.56 -24.08
C SER A 26 2.19 -10.92 -24.24
N GLU A 27 1.42 -11.39 -25.23
CA GLU A 27 0.06 -10.90 -25.49
C GLU A 27 -0.85 -11.01 -24.26
N ARG A 28 -0.79 -12.15 -23.55
CA ARG A 28 -1.54 -12.35 -22.30
C ARG A 28 -1.16 -11.33 -21.22
N ALA A 29 0.11 -10.94 -21.13
CA ALA A 29 0.56 -9.95 -20.15
C ALA A 29 0.04 -8.55 -20.45
N LEU A 30 -0.22 -8.22 -21.72
CA LEU A 30 -0.85 -6.97 -22.15
C LEU A 30 -2.38 -7.02 -21.96
N LYS A 31 -3.03 -8.09 -22.42
CA LYS A 31 -4.51 -8.21 -22.45
C LYS A 31 -5.16 -8.41 -21.09
N LYS A 32 -4.40 -8.76 -20.04
CA LYS A 32 -4.96 -8.99 -18.69
C LYS A 32 -5.40 -7.71 -17.97
N VAL A 33 -5.09 -6.54 -18.51
CA VAL A 33 -5.44 -5.24 -17.92
C VAL A 33 -6.85 -4.88 -18.34
N ILE A 34 -7.76 -4.80 -17.37
CA ILE A 34 -9.16 -4.37 -17.56
C ILE A 34 -9.35 -2.98 -16.95
N SER A 35 -10.36 -2.23 -17.39
CA SER A 35 -10.61 -0.84 -16.97
C SER A 35 -11.68 -0.69 -15.87
N SER A 36 -12.16 -1.79 -15.33
CA SER A 36 -13.17 -1.84 -14.27
C SER A 36 -13.04 -3.15 -13.48
N LEU A 37 -13.61 -3.22 -12.29
CA LEU A 37 -13.74 -4.46 -11.54
C LEU A 37 -14.70 -5.40 -12.24
N ASP A 38 -14.24 -6.62 -12.46
CA ASP A 38 -15.08 -7.78 -12.71
C ASP A 38 -15.39 -8.51 -11.38
N HIS A 39 -16.15 -9.60 -11.49
CA HIS A 39 -16.48 -10.42 -10.33
C HIS A 39 -15.25 -11.03 -9.64
N HIS A 40 -14.15 -11.31 -10.36
CA HIS A 40 -12.91 -11.80 -9.77
C HIS A 40 -12.19 -10.72 -8.96
N GLY A 41 -12.16 -9.49 -9.46
CA GLY A 41 -11.61 -8.34 -8.74
C GLY A 41 -12.38 -8.07 -7.45
N VAL A 42 -13.72 -8.09 -7.50
CA VAL A 42 -14.58 -7.94 -6.30
C VAL A 42 -14.30 -9.06 -5.29
N ASP A 43 -14.21 -10.31 -5.76
CA ASP A 43 -13.90 -11.46 -4.90
C ASP A 43 -12.52 -11.34 -4.23
N PHE A 44 -11.51 -10.86 -4.96
CA PHE A 44 -10.17 -10.61 -4.42
C PHE A 44 -10.18 -9.51 -3.36
N LEU A 45 -10.87 -8.39 -3.62
CA LEU A 45 -10.98 -7.28 -2.67
C LEU A 45 -11.67 -7.73 -1.37
N SER A 46 -12.72 -8.55 -1.47
CA SER A 46 -13.45 -9.08 -0.30
C SER A 46 -12.58 -9.91 0.65
N LYS A 47 -11.45 -10.44 0.17
CA LYS A 47 -10.52 -11.27 0.94
C LYS A 47 -9.23 -10.55 1.32
N SER A 48 -9.03 -9.32 0.85
CA SER A 48 -7.80 -8.56 1.06
C SER A 48 -7.85 -7.78 2.38
N PRO A 49 -7.00 -8.09 3.37
CA PRO A 49 -6.87 -7.30 4.60
C PRO A 49 -5.86 -6.15 4.48
N PHE A 50 -5.12 -6.06 3.37
CA PHE A 50 -3.99 -5.14 3.25
C PHE A 50 -3.80 -4.63 1.81
N LEU A 51 -3.42 -3.36 1.70
CA LEU A 51 -2.95 -2.75 0.45
C LEU A 51 -1.82 -1.76 0.70
N VAL A 52 -1.06 -1.44 -0.35
CA VAL A 52 -0.19 -0.27 -0.40
C VAL A 52 -0.79 0.74 -1.36
N LEU A 53 -0.99 1.96 -0.87
CA LEU A 53 -1.41 3.12 -1.64
C LEU A 53 -0.19 3.97 -2.01
N SER A 54 0.13 3.98 -3.29
CA SER A 54 1.17 4.81 -3.89
C SER A 54 0.57 6.10 -4.43
N THR A 55 1.14 7.23 -4.03
CA THR A 55 0.74 8.57 -4.46
C THR A 55 1.99 9.37 -4.83
N ALA A 56 1.81 10.47 -5.56
CA ALA A 56 2.88 11.46 -5.74
C ALA A 56 2.27 12.85 -5.73
N ASN A 57 2.96 13.84 -5.17
CA ASN A 57 2.49 15.22 -5.28
C ASN A 57 2.70 15.78 -6.70
N LYS A 58 2.29 17.04 -6.92
CA LYS A 58 2.46 17.75 -8.19
C LYS A 58 3.92 17.89 -8.67
N LEU A 59 4.91 17.77 -7.78
CA LEU A 59 6.34 17.82 -8.11
C LEU A 59 6.90 16.44 -8.46
N GLY A 60 6.10 15.38 -8.33
CA GLY A 60 6.54 14.00 -8.55
C GLY A 60 7.20 13.36 -7.33
N GLU A 61 7.12 13.97 -6.15
CA GLU A 61 7.62 13.35 -4.90
C GLU A 61 6.64 12.27 -4.47
N CYS A 62 7.12 11.03 -4.43
CA CYS A 62 6.31 9.85 -4.19
C CYS A 62 6.16 9.54 -2.68
N ASP A 63 5.01 8.98 -2.32
CA ASP A 63 4.75 8.37 -1.01
C ASP A 63 4.09 7.00 -1.21
N ALA A 64 4.45 6.03 -0.37
CA ALA A 64 3.89 4.69 -0.35
C ALA A 64 3.36 4.39 1.06
N SER A 65 2.04 4.39 1.20
CA SER A 65 1.36 4.27 2.49
C SER A 65 0.72 2.88 2.64
N PRO A 66 1.06 2.11 3.69
CA PRO A 66 0.39 0.86 3.98
C PRO A 66 -1.00 1.12 4.56
N ARG A 67 -2.02 0.39 4.09
CA ARG A 67 -3.39 0.44 4.61
C ARG A 67 -3.83 -0.98 4.94
N GLY A 68 -4.34 -1.20 6.15
CA GLY A 68 -4.76 -2.53 6.58
C GLY A 68 -5.90 -2.48 7.58
N ASP A 69 -6.76 -3.49 7.52
CA ASP A 69 -7.94 -3.70 8.35
C ASP A 69 -8.45 -5.14 8.14
N ALA A 70 -9.66 -5.48 8.60
CA ALA A 70 -10.30 -6.76 8.33
C ALA A 70 -10.37 -7.06 6.80
N PRO A 71 -10.33 -8.35 6.38
CA PRO A 71 -10.54 -8.71 4.98
C PRO A 71 -11.82 -8.07 4.41
N GLY A 72 -11.70 -7.42 3.25
CA GLY A 72 -12.84 -6.77 2.59
C GLY A 72 -13.14 -5.35 3.08
N PHE A 73 -12.23 -4.70 3.83
CA PHE A 73 -12.43 -3.34 4.33
C PHE A 73 -12.55 -2.26 3.26
N VAL A 74 -12.08 -2.53 2.05
CA VAL A 74 -12.26 -1.63 0.91
C VAL A 74 -13.66 -1.83 0.34
N TYR A 75 -14.45 -0.76 0.42
CA TYR A 75 -15.84 -0.77 -0.02
C TYR A 75 -15.90 -0.67 -1.54
N VAL A 76 -16.60 -1.61 -2.18
CA VAL A 76 -16.85 -1.57 -3.62
C VAL A 76 -18.14 -0.78 -3.85
N LEU A 77 -18.01 0.49 -4.26
CA LEU A 77 -19.16 1.35 -4.54
C LEU A 77 -19.87 0.91 -5.82
N ASN A 78 -19.09 0.54 -6.85
CA ASN A 78 -19.55 -0.06 -8.10
C ASN A 78 -18.32 -0.59 -8.88
N ASN A 79 -18.55 -1.13 -10.08
CA ASN A 79 -17.47 -1.70 -10.91
C ASN A 79 -16.36 -0.70 -11.26
N ASN A 80 -16.60 0.61 -11.19
CA ASN A 80 -15.62 1.64 -11.54
C ASN A 80 -15.08 2.40 -10.34
N LYS A 81 -15.61 2.17 -9.13
CA LYS A 81 -15.26 2.95 -7.95
C LYS A 81 -15.15 2.08 -6.70
N ILE A 82 -14.04 2.24 -6.01
CA ILE A 82 -13.83 1.69 -4.66
C ILE A 82 -13.57 2.82 -3.67
N ILE A 83 -13.78 2.54 -2.39
CA ILE A 83 -13.53 3.49 -1.31
C ILE A 83 -12.66 2.82 -0.25
N ILE A 84 -11.52 3.45 0.03
CA ILE A 84 -10.62 3.03 1.10
C ILE A 84 -10.95 3.89 2.33
N PRO A 85 -11.43 3.31 3.43
CA PRO A 85 -11.72 4.09 4.62
C PRO A 85 -10.43 4.50 5.33
N GLU A 86 -10.30 5.77 5.73
CA GLU A 86 -9.18 6.22 6.55
C GLU A 86 -9.38 5.77 8.01
N ARG A 87 -8.37 5.09 8.55
CA ARG A 87 -8.30 4.67 9.95
C ARG A 87 -7.41 5.60 10.78
N PRO A 88 -7.61 5.68 12.10
CA PRO A 88 -6.72 6.43 12.97
C PRO A 88 -5.25 6.02 12.80
N GLY A 89 -4.37 7.02 12.76
CA GLY A 89 -2.94 6.81 12.61
C GLY A 89 -2.16 7.92 13.30
N ASN A 90 -0.95 8.19 12.81
CA ASN A 90 -0.08 9.25 13.33
C ASN A 90 -0.44 10.67 12.83
N ARG A 91 -1.58 10.84 12.14
CA ARG A 91 -2.05 12.09 11.52
C ARG A 91 -1.11 12.68 10.46
N ARG A 92 -0.15 11.89 9.96
CA ARG A 92 0.63 12.23 8.78
C ARG A 92 -0.28 12.03 7.56
N ILE A 93 -0.67 13.12 6.91
CA ILE A 93 -1.69 13.14 5.84
C ILE A 93 -1.09 13.28 4.44
N ASP A 94 0.16 12.83 4.21
CA ASP A 94 0.88 13.11 2.96
C ASP A 94 0.17 12.53 1.75
N SER A 95 -0.29 11.27 1.81
CA SER A 95 -1.02 10.66 0.70
C SER A 95 -2.32 11.40 0.37
N ILE A 96 -3.02 11.93 1.38
CA ILE A 96 -4.22 12.77 1.20
C ILE A 96 -3.85 14.10 0.52
N LEU A 97 -2.80 14.78 1.01
CA LEU A 97 -2.31 16.02 0.41
C LEU A 97 -1.81 15.80 -1.03
N ASN A 98 -1.14 14.68 -1.27
CA ASN A 98 -0.69 14.26 -2.59
C ASN A 98 -1.90 14.13 -3.52
N ILE A 99 -2.93 13.37 -3.13
CA ILE A 99 -4.17 13.18 -3.90
C ILE A 99 -4.84 14.51 -4.25
N ILE A 100 -4.94 15.44 -3.29
CA ILE A 100 -5.50 16.78 -3.53
C ILE A 100 -4.69 17.54 -4.60
N SER A 101 -3.35 17.42 -4.57
CA SER A 101 -2.48 18.11 -5.53
C SER A 101 -2.30 17.40 -6.88
N ASN A 102 -2.48 16.08 -6.89
CA ASN A 102 -2.30 15.18 -8.03
C ASN A 102 -3.14 13.91 -7.77
N PRO A 103 -4.26 13.73 -8.50
CA PRO A 103 -5.21 12.67 -8.20
C PRO A 103 -4.72 11.27 -8.60
N ARG A 104 -3.57 11.13 -9.27
CA ARG A 104 -3.12 9.80 -9.75
C ARG A 104 -2.61 8.93 -8.60
N VAL A 105 -3.18 7.73 -8.51
CA VAL A 105 -2.83 6.73 -7.49
C VAL A 105 -2.56 5.36 -8.11
N GLY A 106 -1.71 4.59 -7.44
CA GLY A 106 -1.51 3.17 -7.69
C GLY A 106 -1.75 2.38 -6.42
N LEU A 107 -2.44 1.25 -6.53
CA LEU A 107 -2.78 0.36 -5.44
C LEU A 107 -2.24 -1.04 -5.74
N ILE A 108 -1.77 -1.71 -4.71
CA ILE A 108 -1.50 -3.15 -4.74
C ILE A 108 -2.09 -3.80 -3.50
N PHE A 109 -2.94 -4.81 -3.72
CA PHE A 109 -3.67 -5.54 -2.70
C PHE A 109 -3.04 -6.90 -2.46
N PHE A 110 -3.12 -7.37 -1.21
CA PHE A 110 -2.51 -8.61 -0.76
C PHE A 110 -3.51 -9.45 0.00
N ILE A 111 -3.44 -10.77 -0.20
CA ILE A 111 -4.13 -11.76 0.62
C ILE A 111 -3.03 -12.66 1.21
N PRO A 112 -2.82 -12.66 2.54
CA PRO A 112 -1.84 -13.55 3.15
C PRO A 112 -2.03 -15.01 2.72
N GLY A 113 -0.95 -15.65 2.29
CA GLY A 113 -0.97 -17.03 1.75
C GLY A 113 -1.29 -17.14 0.26
N LEU A 114 -1.83 -16.09 -0.39
CA LEU A 114 -1.95 -16.04 -1.84
C LEU A 114 -0.70 -15.40 -2.46
N GLY A 115 -0.11 -16.07 -3.45
CA GLY A 115 1.09 -15.56 -4.11
C GLY A 115 0.80 -14.37 -5.02
N GLU A 116 -0.29 -14.42 -5.77
CA GLU A 116 -0.75 -13.35 -6.65
C GLU A 116 -1.25 -12.12 -5.89
N THR A 117 -1.08 -10.95 -6.49
CA THR A 117 -1.63 -9.68 -5.99
C THR A 117 -2.59 -9.07 -6.99
N LEU A 118 -3.49 -8.20 -6.54
CA LEU A 118 -4.33 -7.38 -7.43
C LEU A 118 -3.77 -5.96 -7.47
N ARG A 119 -3.60 -5.41 -8.67
CA ARG A 119 -3.24 -4.00 -8.85
C ARG A 119 -4.42 -3.22 -9.38
N ILE A 120 -4.60 -2.02 -8.84
CA ILE A 120 -5.59 -1.05 -9.31
C ILE A 120 -4.87 0.28 -9.47
N ASN A 121 -4.98 0.90 -10.64
CA ASN A 121 -4.50 2.26 -10.87
C ASN A 121 -5.67 3.16 -11.27
N GLY A 122 -5.56 4.44 -10.96
CA GLY A 122 -6.55 5.41 -11.43
C GLY A 122 -6.46 6.76 -10.74
N ARG A 123 -7.62 7.36 -10.53
CA ARG A 123 -7.75 8.72 -9.97
C ARG A 123 -8.46 8.67 -8.64
N ALA A 124 -7.93 9.37 -7.65
CA ALA A 124 -8.50 9.44 -6.33
C ALA A 124 -8.99 10.84 -5.97
N TYR A 125 -9.96 10.87 -5.07
CA TYR A 125 -10.41 12.06 -4.36
C TYR A 125 -10.88 11.69 -2.96
N ILE A 126 -11.01 12.69 -2.09
CA ILE A 126 -11.37 12.50 -0.68
C ILE A 126 -12.86 12.79 -0.51
N THR A 127 -13.56 11.92 0.22
CA THR A 127 -14.95 12.11 0.63
C THR A 127 -15.07 12.13 2.15
N ASN A 128 -16.00 12.93 2.66
CA ASN A 128 -16.46 12.94 4.04
C ASN A 128 -17.97 12.65 4.12
N ASP A 129 -18.54 12.01 3.10
CA ASP A 129 -19.96 11.66 3.02
C ASP A 129 -20.36 10.66 4.11
N GLU A 130 -21.07 11.14 5.13
CA GLU A 130 -21.43 10.34 6.30
C GLU A 130 -22.34 9.15 5.99
N GLU A 131 -23.16 9.21 4.93
CA GLU A 131 -24.07 8.10 4.58
C GLU A 131 -23.26 6.93 4.03
N ILE A 132 -22.33 7.21 3.12
CA ILE A 132 -21.44 6.20 2.57
C ILE A 132 -20.47 5.69 3.64
N LEU A 133 -19.94 6.57 4.48
CA LEU A 133 -18.95 6.19 5.51
C LEU A 133 -19.52 5.26 6.59
N LYS A 134 -20.84 5.29 6.84
CA LYS A 134 -21.50 4.35 7.76
C LYS A 134 -21.38 2.89 7.32
N GLU A 135 -21.37 2.63 6.01
CA GLU A 135 -21.20 1.27 5.45
C GLU A 135 -19.80 0.69 5.70
N MET A 136 -18.83 1.53 6.09
CA MET A 136 -17.42 1.16 6.35
C MET A 136 -17.04 1.24 7.83
N GLN A 137 -18.04 1.14 8.71
CA GLN A 137 -17.85 1.13 10.15
C GLN A 137 -16.93 -0.01 10.58
N ALA A 138 -16.02 0.28 11.50
CA ALA A 138 -15.19 -0.72 12.18
C ALA A 138 -15.24 -0.49 13.69
N ASN A 139 -15.45 -1.55 14.46
CA ASN A 139 -15.52 -1.50 15.93
C ASN A 139 -16.48 -0.41 16.46
N GLY A 140 -17.64 -0.25 15.83
CA GLY A 140 -18.66 0.73 16.22
C GLY A 140 -18.33 2.18 15.86
N ARG A 141 -17.27 2.43 15.07
CA ARG A 141 -16.83 3.77 14.67
C ARG A 141 -16.82 3.94 13.16
N ASN A 142 -17.40 5.03 12.70
CA ASN A 142 -17.36 5.40 11.29
C ASN A 142 -15.99 6.04 10.98
N PRO A 143 -15.39 5.74 9.81
CA PRO A 143 -14.27 6.52 9.31
C PRO A 143 -14.69 8.00 9.14
N LEU A 144 -13.75 8.91 9.38
CA LEU A 144 -13.98 10.35 9.17
C LEU A 144 -13.87 10.75 7.71
N LEU A 145 -13.07 10.01 6.95
CA LEU A 145 -12.77 10.25 5.54
C LEU A 145 -12.70 8.92 4.79
N GLY A 146 -13.04 8.97 3.51
CA GLY A 146 -12.82 7.89 2.56
C GLY A 146 -11.99 8.40 1.38
N ILE A 147 -11.08 7.57 0.88
CA ILE A 147 -10.37 7.80 -0.38
C ILE A 147 -11.15 7.06 -1.46
N VAL A 148 -11.89 7.80 -2.28
CA VAL A 148 -12.56 7.23 -3.45
C VAL A 148 -11.53 7.07 -4.55
N VAL A 149 -11.49 5.91 -5.19
CA VAL A 149 -10.63 5.63 -6.34
C VAL A 149 -11.49 5.25 -7.52
N GLU A 150 -11.45 6.08 -8.56
CA GLU A 150 -11.97 5.80 -9.89
C GLU A 150 -10.95 4.94 -10.63
N ILE A 151 -11.38 3.75 -11.03
CA ILE A 151 -10.52 2.72 -11.61
C ILE A 151 -10.27 3.03 -13.08
N GLU A 152 -9.00 3.14 -13.46
CA GLU A 152 -8.56 3.23 -14.86
C GLU A 152 -7.93 1.90 -15.31
N GLU A 153 -7.26 1.17 -14.40
CA GLU A 153 -6.68 -0.15 -14.66
C GLU A 153 -6.89 -1.08 -13.46
N CYS A 154 -7.21 -2.34 -13.72
CA CYS A 154 -7.31 -3.41 -12.74
C CYS A 154 -6.72 -4.69 -13.35
N TYR A 155 -5.82 -5.37 -12.63
CA TYR A 155 -5.24 -6.63 -13.12
C TYR A 155 -4.54 -7.44 -12.03
N ILE A 156 -4.55 -8.76 -12.21
CA ILE A 156 -3.77 -9.68 -11.40
C ILE A 156 -2.26 -9.59 -11.73
N HIS A 157 -1.43 -9.65 -10.71
CA HIS A 157 0.02 -9.62 -10.80
C HIS A 157 0.62 -10.93 -10.26
N CYS A 158 1.63 -11.46 -10.95
CA CYS A 158 2.12 -12.82 -10.72
C CYS A 158 2.84 -13.00 -9.38
N ALA A 159 2.79 -14.21 -8.85
CA ALA A 159 3.40 -14.60 -7.56
C ALA A 159 4.93 -14.63 -7.49
N LYS A 160 5.66 -14.40 -8.60
CA LYS A 160 7.12 -14.63 -8.67
C LYS A 160 7.91 -13.88 -7.59
N ALA A 161 7.52 -12.64 -7.27
CA ALA A 161 8.20 -11.86 -6.23
C ALA A 161 7.98 -12.46 -4.84
N PHE A 162 6.75 -12.90 -4.55
CA PHE A 162 6.32 -13.51 -3.29
C PHE A 162 6.97 -14.87 -3.05
N ILE A 163 7.05 -15.69 -4.11
CA ILE A 163 7.71 -17.00 -4.07
C ILE A 163 9.20 -16.84 -3.76
N ARG A 164 9.89 -15.92 -4.45
CA ARG A 164 11.33 -15.70 -4.24
C ARG A 164 11.65 -15.13 -2.86
N SER A 165 10.81 -14.23 -2.35
CA SER A 165 11.02 -13.61 -1.04
C SER A 165 10.62 -14.50 0.12
N LYS A 166 9.84 -15.58 -0.13
CA LYS A 166 9.27 -16.44 0.92
C LYS A 166 8.44 -15.66 1.95
N ILE A 167 7.89 -14.51 1.58
CA ILE A 167 7.22 -13.61 2.54
C ILE A 167 6.01 -14.26 3.24
N TRP A 168 5.40 -15.28 2.62
CA TRP A 168 4.30 -16.07 3.19
C TRP A 168 4.72 -17.43 3.76
N ASP A 169 6.02 -17.67 3.92
CA ASP A 169 6.57 -18.88 4.53
C ASP A 169 7.12 -18.52 5.92
N PRO A 170 6.36 -18.77 7.01
CA PRO A 170 6.77 -18.39 8.35
C PRO A 170 8.07 -19.06 8.82
N GLU A 171 8.43 -20.21 8.25
CA GLU A 171 9.68 -20.91 8.59
C GLU A 171 10.91 -20.16 8.07
N SER A 172 10.72 -19.26 7.09
CA SER A 172 11.79 -18.42 6.54
C SER A 172 12.04 -17.11 7.30
N TRP A 173 11.18 -16.77 8.26
CA TRP A 173 11.24 -15.48 8.96
C TRP A 173 12.34 -15.45 10.01
N LEU A 174 13.00 -14.29 10.13
CA LEU A 174 14.03 -14.07 11.15
C LEU A 174 13.46 -14.23 12.57
N HIS A 175 14.30 -14.69 13.50
CA HIS A 175 13.96 -14.69 14.91
C HIS A 175 13.69 -13.26 15.39
N LYS A 176 12.74 -13.10 16.33
CA LYS A 176 12.32 -11.78 16.85
C LYS A 176 13.48 -10.91 17.35
N LYS A 177 14.54 -11.52 17.89
CA LYS A 177 15.74 -10.82 18.39
C LYS A 177 16.64 -10.24 17.29
N GLU A 178 16.49 -10.71 16.06
CA GLU A 178 17.24 -10.26 14.89
C GLU A 178 16.49 -9.17 14.10
N LEU A 179 15.22 -8.91 14.46
CA LEU A 179 14.42 -7.88 13.81
C LEU A 179 14.92 -6.48 14.20
N PRO A 180 14.84 -5.49 13.28
CA PRO A 180 15.12 -4.10 13.61
C PRO A 180 14.23 -3.57 14.76
N SER A 181 14.80 -2.78 15.66
CA SER A 181 14.03 -2.07 16.70
C SER A 181 13.39 -0.82 16.10
N ALA A 182 12.07 -0.85 15.92
CA ALA A 182 11.31 0.32 15.48
C ALA A 182 11.43 1.49 16.47
N ALA A 183 11.52 1.20 17.77
CA ALA A 183 11.70 2.21 18.81
C ALA A 183 13.06 2.91 18.67
N LYS A 184 14.12 2.15 18.47
CA LYS A 184 15.47 2.69 18.23
C LYS A 184 15.52 3.55 16.96
N MET A 185 14.98 3.04 15.86
CA MET A 185 14.91 3.78 14.60
C MET A 185 14.18 5.12 14.77
N LEU A 186 13.03 5.11 15.43
CA LEU A 186 12.26 6.33 15.68
C LEU A 186 12.99 7.32 16.58
N LEU A 187 13.63 6.84 17.66
CA LEU A 187 14.42 7.69 18.54
C LEU A 187 15.54 8.41 17.78
N GLU A 188 16.31 7.66 16.98
CA GLU A 188 17.44 8.19 16.21
C GLU A 188 16.98 9.13 15.07
N HIS A 189 15.89 8.80 14.38
CA HIS A 189 15.35 9.64 13.31
C HIS A 189 14.71 10.93 13.82
N ALA A 190 13.91 10.85 14.89
CA ALA A 190 13.17 11.99 15.42
C ALA A 190 14.03 12.90 16.30
N LYS A 191 15.20 12.42 16.75
CA LYS A 191 16.13 13.15 17.62
C LYS A 191 15.44 13.73 18.86
N VAL A 192 14.49 12.98 19.41
CA VAL A 192 13.71 13.37 20.59
C VAL A 192 14.47 13.05 21.87
N ASN A 193 14.28 13.86 22.91
CA ASN A 193 14.86 13.61 24.22
C ASN A 193 14.02 12.57 24.99
N ALA A 194 14.16 11.30 24.64
CA ALA A 194 13.49 10.16 25.26
C ALA A 194 14.42 8.94 25.30
N SER A 195 14.10 7.95 26.14
CA SER A 195 14.76 6.63 26.10
C SER A 195 14.17 5.72 25.02
N GLU A 196 14.90 4.68 24.61
CA GLU A 196 14.36 3.66 23.70
C GLU A 196 13.16 2.94 24.35
N GLU A 197 13.20 2.67 25.66
CA GLU A 197 12.09 2.05 26.38
C GLU A 197 10.82 2.90 26.38
N ASP A 198 10.95 4.23 26.51
CA ASP A 198 9.78 5.12 26.48
C ASP A 198 9.14 5.16 25.10
N VAL A 199 9.95 5.17 24.03
CA VAL A 199 9.45 5.09 22.65
C VAL A 199 8.77 3.74 22.41
N ALA A 200 9.37 2.63 22.87
CA ALA A 200 8.80 1.30 22.74
C ALA A 200 7.43 1.19 23.45
N ARG A 201 7.32 1.72 24.68
CA ARG A 201 6.07 1.75 25.44
C ARG A 201 4.99 2.56 24.72
N SER A 202 5.35 3.73 24.19
CA SER A 202 4.45 4.59 23.43
C SER A 202 3.91 3.91 22.16
N LEU A 203 4.75 3.15 21.45
CA LEU A 203 4.34 2.35 20.29
C LEU A 203 3.35 1.25 20.68
N GLU A 204 3.67 0.48 21.73
CA GLU A 204 2.82 -0.59 22.22
C GLU A 204 1.44 -0.06 22.66
N GLU A 205 1.39 1.04 23.39
CA GLU A 205 0.14 1.71 23.76
C GLU A 205 -0.63 2.17 22.52
N SER A 206 0.05 2.69 21.51
CA SER A 206 -0.59 3.11 20.26
C SER A 206 -1.24 1.94 19.53
N TYR A 207 -0.55 0.82 19.41
CA TYR A 207 -1.02 -0.36 18.67
C TYR A 207 -2.13 -1.13 19.41
N THR A 208 -2.17 -1.04 20.74
CA THR A 208 -3.17 -1.74 21.55
C THR A 208 -4.42 -0.91 21.84
N LYS A 209 -4.29 0.42 21.98
CA LYS A 209 -5.40 1.29 22.44
C LYS A 209 -5.97 2.20 21.35
N ARG A 210 -5.27 2.40 20.22
CA ARG A 210 -5.62 3.44 19.22
C ARG A 210 -5.65 2.94 17.77
N LEU A 211 -5.93 1.65 17.57
CA LEU A 211 -6.02 1.06 16.24
C LEU A 211 -7.29 1.49 15.47
N TYR A 212 -8.38 1.76 16.20
CA TYR A 212 -9.69 2.22 15.70
C TYR A 212 -10.22 3.35 16.58
#